data_AF-F9UJ94-F1
#
_entry.id   AF-F9UJ94-F1
#
_cell.length_a   1.000
_cell.length_b   1.000
_cell.length_c   1.000
_cell.angle_alpha   90.00
_cell.angle_beta   90.00
_cell.angle_gamma   90.00
#
_symmetry.space_group_name_H-M   'P 1'
#
loop_
_entity.id
_entity.type
_entity.pdbx_description
1 polymer ?
#
loop_
_entity_poly.entity_id
_entity_poly.type
_entity_poly.pdbx_seq_one_letter_code
_entity_poly.pdbx_strand_id
1 'polypeptide(L)'
;MTKTKKMILSSSLLTMTAIATPLVAISCTTKETVTKITDLDNKQRDWDSEITLVNSWFNDGFRGTEVETNFLKKLETKFKELKNADEKTKNLPDVKFKINVADDKQQTLQNLQSSKLDTDVAVLNYSAFIEQVDTEAELAKFTPQLVAQTATLKFTWSDNGDSIYKDGSESDPLRLIAERENQLQFNAHGEFPTWSTNDPQLQWDGSKYAKFYYEPTASKNVTYMYHGAILISGNEEKRKQIIADWEAKDLDKFLSHGVIKGKDSSGGKYRYQVALLARHFDKSIDEIKTKLNNETLVTQAGAGEQIGKVNSGLPTKHIAFDDEGAFNWTAGDWAKGYYQPSAYIESEGKKYDSKTNDVVRVLTVTNPAPYDAVFARAGLSQIQINLISQALTSLSIEENTYGIYTGYNKFMPTSLENFRKFIQLQLLAENKEAYSENLIPEI
;
A
#
# COMPACT_ATOMS: atom_id res chain seq x y z
N MET A 1 -52.35 -59.59 22.51
CA MET A 1 -51.20 -60.51 22.37
C MET A 1 -50.12 -60.11 23.37
N THR A 2 -49.55 -61.11 24.01
CA THR A 2 -48.89 -61.10 25.31
C THR A 2 -47.38 -60.81 25.23
N LYS A 3 -46.91 -60.09 26.25
CA LYS A 3 -45.63 -60.23 27.00
C LYS A 3 -44.28 -60.00 26.31
N THR A 4 -43.61 -58.93 26.79
CA THR A 4 -42.41 -58.94 27.66
C THR A 4 -41.27 -59.96 27.41
N LYS A 5 -40.05 -59.50 27.75
CA LYS A 5 -38.81 -60.22 28.18
C LYS A 5 -37.84 -60.58 27.05
N LYS A 6 -36.52 -60.68 27.26
CA LYS A 6 -35.51 -60.24 28.26
C LYS A 6 -34.19 -60.88 27.77
N MET A 7 -33.06 -60.27 28.13
CA MET A 7 -31.80 -60.94 28.55
C MET A 7 -30.94 -61.76 27.57
N ILE A 8 -29.68 -61.30 27.48
CA ILE A 8 -28.41 -61.98 27.87
C ILE A 8 -27.69 -62.92 26.89
N LEU A 9 -26.41 -62.53 26.73
CA LEU A 9 -25.15 -63.25 26.47
C LEU A 9 -25.20 -64.75 26.16
N SER A 10 -24.40 -65.12 25.15
CA SER A 10 -23.38 -66.16 25.36
C SER A 10 -22.19 -66.01 24.40
N SER A 11 -21.03 -65.87 25.04
CA SER A 11 -19.67 -66.26 24.64
C SER A 11 -19.53 -67.28 23.51
N SER A 12 -18.58 -67.02 22.60
CA SER A 12 -17.76 -68.07 21.97
C SER A 12 -16.36 -67.54 21.71
N LEU A 13 -15.41 -68.28 22.27
CA LEU A 13 -13.97 -68.12 22.28
C LEU A 13 -13.41 -68.37 20.87
N LEU A 14 -12.53 -67.51 20.35
CA LEU A 14 -11.49 -67.96 19.43
C LEU A 14 -10.20 -67.18 19.70
N THR A 15 -9.19 -67.95 20.12
CA THR A 15 -7.79 -67.57 20.29
C THR A 15 -7.16 -67.16 18.96
N MET A 16 -6.36 -66.08 18.96
CA MET A 16 -5.05 -66.09 18.28
C MET A 16 -4.19 -64.86 18.63
N THR A 17 -3.04 -65.17 19.24
CA THR A 17 -1.72 -64.57 19.06
C THR A 17 -1.54 -63.04 19.15
N ALA A 18 -0.83 -62.65 20.21
CA ALA A 18 -0.17 -61.38 20.37
C ALA A 18 0.90 -61.14 19.29
N ILE A 19 0.88 -59.94 18.70
CA ILE A 19 2.08 -59.26 18.19
C ILE A 19 2.05 -57.86 18.78
N ALA A 20 3.01 -57.59 19.66
CA ALA A 20 3.28 -56.28 20.19
C ALA A 20 3.85 -55.38 19.08
N THR A 21 3.25 -54.22 18.86
CA THR A 21 3.88 -53.11 18.14
C THR A 21 3.86 -51.87 19.03
N PRO A 22 5.00 -51.18 19.18
CA PRO A 22 5.13 -50.05 20.09
C PRO A 22 4.32 -48.84 19.61
N LEU A 23 3.63 -48.18 20.55
CA LEU A 23 3.14 -46.82 20.41
C LEU A 23 4.33 -45.89 20.11
N VAL A 24 4.35 -45.30 18.92
CA VAL A 24 5.11 -44.09 18.64
C VAL A 24 4.11 -42.96 18.51
N ALA A 25 4.10 -42.07 19.50
CA ALA A 25 3.43 -40.79 19.43
C ALA A 25 4.09 -39.95 18.34
N ILE A 26 3.37 -39.71 17.25
CA ILE A 26 3.80 -38.77 16.20
C ILE A 26 3.35 -37.38 16.65
N SER A 27 4.29 -36.65 17.27
CA SER A 27 4.24 -35.20 17.35
C SER A 27 4.48 -34.64 15.94
N CYS A 28 3.41 -34.23 15.26
CA CYS A 28 3.53 -33.43 14.04
C CYS A 28 3.87 -32.00 14.43
N THR A 29 5.16 -31.74 14.60
CA THR A 29 5.72 -30.40 14.43
C THR A 29 5.97 -30.23 12.93
N THR A 30 5.11 -29.47 12.26
CA THR A 30 5.35 -29.00 10.90
C THR A 30 6.58 -28.10 10.92
N LYS A 31 7.74 -28.68 10.61
CA LYS A 31 8.90 -27.93 10.17
C LYS A 31 8.59 -27.43 8.76
N GLU A 32 8.17 -26.17 8.67
CA GLU A 32 8.32 -25.42 7.43
C GLU A 32 9.78 -25.53 6.99
N THR A 33 9.95 -26.10 5.81
CA THR A 33 11.26 -26.34 5.24
C THR A 33 11.73 -25.01 4.66
N VAL A 34 12.38 -24.19 5.49
CA VAL A 34 13.26 -23.13 5.00
C VAL A 34 14.30 -23.82 4.13
N THR A 35 14.25 -23.54 2.84
CA THR A 35 15.18 -24.07 1.84
C THR A 35 16.60 -23.77 2.31
N LYS A 36 17.32 -24.79 2.77
CA LYS A 36 18.76 -24.73 2.98
C LYS A 36 19.41 -24.54 1.61
N ILE A 37 19.79 -23.31 1.30
CA ILE A 37 20.65 -23.00 0.16
C ILE A 37 22.06 -23.46 0.53
N THR A 38 22.38 -24.70 0.16
CA THR A 38 23.75 -25.20 0.10
C THR A 38 24.34 -24.81 -1.24
N ASP A 39 24.99 -23.64 -1.28
CA ASP A 39 26.25 -23.41 -2.01
C ASP A 39 26.70 -21.97 -1.76
N LEU A 40 27.54 -21.81 -0.74
CA LEU A 40 28.28 -20.59 -0.41
C LEU A 40 29.74 -20.76 -0.82
N ASP A 41 29.97 -21.10 -2.09
CA ASP A 41 31.32 -21.11 -2.65
C ASP A 41 31.48 -19.95 -3.64
N ASN A 42 32.41 -19.04 -3.27
CA ASN A 42 33.07 -18.03 -4.10
C ASN A 42 32.41 -16.66 -4.43
N LYS A 43 31.81 -15.99 -3.43
CA LYS A 43 31.77 -14.50 -3.41
C LYS A 43 31.96 -13.91 -2.00
N GLN A 44 33.15 -14.09 -1.43
CA GLN A 44 33.61 -13.29 -0.27
C GLN A 44 34.02 -11.86 -0.68
N ARG A 45 33.63 -11.36 -1.87
CA ARG A 45 34.15 -10.11 -2.46
C ARG A 45 33.24 -8.88 -2.38
N ASP A 46 31.97 -8.99 -1.99
CA ASP A 46 31.04 -7.84 -2.07
C ASP A 46 30.36 -7.51 -0.72
N TRP A 47 31.12 -7.56 0.39
CA TRP A 47 30.65 -7.00 1.67
C TRP A 47 30.86 -5.49 1.67
N ASP A 48 29.77 -4.74 1.78
CA ASP A 48 29.84 -3.28 1.82
C ASP A 48 29.80 -2.77 3.26
N SER A 49 30.74 -1.92 3.65
CA SER A 49 30.72 -1.30 4.99
C SER A 49 29.80 -0.08 5.08
N GLU A 50 29.25 0.38 3.96
CA GLU A 50 28.27 1.45 3.92
C GLU A 50 27.10 1.06 3.01
N ILE A 51 25.88 1.20 3.49
CA ILE A 51 24.66 0.87 2.75
C ILE A 51 23.81 2.12 2.59
N THR A 52 23.55 2.48 1.33
CA THR A 52 22.66 3.59 0.96
C THR A 52 21.24 3.08 0.77
N LEU A 53 20.35 3.47 1.68
CA LEU A 53 18.91 3.30 1.56
C LEU A 53 18.33 4.45 0.72
N VAL A 54 17.68 4.13 -0.39
CA VAL A 54 17.10 5.10 -1.31
C VAL A 54 15.59 5.06 -1.23
N ASN A 55 14.98 6.23 -1.08
CA ASN A 55 13.54 6.41 -1.13
C ASN A 55 13.19 7.65 -1.96
N SER A 56 11.99 7.67 -2.53
CA SER A 56 11.55 8.73 -3.43
C SER A 56 11.00 9.96 -2.74
N TRP A 57 10.59 9.87 -1.47
CA TRP A 57 10.03 11.01 -0.75
C TRP A 57 10.04 10.80 0.78
N PHE A 58 9.92 11.90 1.52
CA PHE A 58 9.78 11.92 2.97
C PHE A 58 8.86 13.08 3.34
N ASN A 59 8.01 12.89 4.35
CA ASN A 59 7.34 14.03 4.97
C ASN A 59 8.35 14.91 5.71
N ASP A 60 7.99 16.20 5.82
CA ASP A 60 8.75 17.17 6.59
C ASP A 60 9.02 16.68 8.02
N GLY A 61 10.18 17.03 8.57
CA GLY A 61 10.58 16.65 9.93
C GLY A 61 11.40 15.36 10.04
N PHE A 62 11.59 14.61 8.95
CA PHE A 62 12.48 13.43 8.96
C PHE A 62 13.93 13.76 8.60
N ARG A 63 14.17 14.32 7.41
CA ARG A 63 15.53 14.47 6.85
C ARG A 63 16.39 15.42 7.69
N GLY A 64 17.59 14.97 8.03
CA GLY A 64 18.56 15.76 8.79
C GLY A 64 18.16 16.01 10.26
N THR A 65 17.16 15.31 10.78
CA THR A 65 16.71 15.47 12.17
C THR A 65 17.19 14.33 13.06
N GLU A 66 16.89 14.44 14.36
CA GLU A 66 17.14 13.36 15.32
C GLU A 66 16.35 12.10 14.98
N VAL A 67 15.20 12.23 14.29
CA VAL A 67 14.36 11.10 13.88
C VAL A 67 15.09 10.21 12.89
N GLU A 68 15.71 10.80 11.86
CA GLU A 68 16.56 10.06 10.91
C GLU A 68 17.75 9.42 11.63
N THR A 69 18.43 10.19 12.48
CA THR A 69 19.61 9.71 13.20
C THR A 69 19.28 8.50 14.10
N ASN A 70 18.14 8.56 14.79
CA ASN A 70 17.68 7.48 15.67
C ASN A 70 17.28 6.23 14.88
N PHE A 71 16.62 6.40 13.73
CA PHE A 71 16.31 5.29 12.82
C PHE A 71 17.58 4.58 12.35
N LEU A 72 18.53 5.33 11.77
CA LEU A 72 19.78 4.78 11.24
C LEU A 72 20.58 4.06 12.33
N LYS A 73 20.73 4.69 13.49
CA LYS A 73 21.43 4.08 14.64
C LYS A 73 20.76 2.78 15.10
N LYS A 74 19.42 2.76 15.14
CA LYS A 74 18.66 1.56 15.54
C LYS A 74 18.84 0.42 14.53
N LEU A 75 18.78 0.74 13.24
CA LEU A 75 19.02 -0.22 12.16
C LEU A 75 20.47 -0.77 12.19
N GLU A 76 21.46 0.11 12.33
CA GLU A 76 22.88 -0.26 12.50
C GLU A 76 23.08 -1.20 13.69
N THR A 77 22.44 -0.90 14.81
CA THR A 77 22.51 -1.72 16.03
C THR A 77 21.94 -3.11 15.78
N LYS A 78 20.73 -3.21 15.20
CA LYS A 78 20.09 -4.50 14.89
C LYS A 78 20.91 -5.31 13.89
N PHE A 79 21.41 -4.67 12.85
CA PHE A 79 22.28 -5.31 11.87
C PHE A 79 23.55 -5.87 12.53
N LYS A 80 24.21 -5.07 13.38
CA LYS A 80 25.44 -5.47 14.08
C LYS A 80 25.21 -6.64 15.03
N GLU A 81 24.10 -6.65 15.77
CA GLU A 81 23.71 -7.76 16.63
C GLU A 81 23.58 -9.06 15.83
N LEU A 82 22.85 -9.03 14.71
CA LEU A 82 22.67 -10.19 13.82
C LEU A 82 23.99 -10.64 13.18
N LYS A 83 24.79 -9.70 12.66
CA LYS A 83 26.12 -9.95 12.07
C LYS A 83 27.05 -10.65 13.05
N ASN A 84 27.07 -10.22 14.31
CA ASN A 84 27.98 -10.75 15.33
C ASN A 84 27.52 -12.10 15.90
N ALA A 85 26.24 -12.44 15.77
CA ALA A 85 25.70 -13.74 16.17
C ALA A 85 26.02 -14.86 15.18
N ASP A 86 26.35 -14.56 13.92
CA ASP A 86 26.70 -15.55 12.89
C ASP A 86 28.23 -15.68 12.75
N GLU A 87 28.73 -16.91 12.91
CA GLU A 87 30.13 -17.30 12.78
C GLU A 87 30.77 -16.88 11.45
N LYS A 88 29.99 -16.82 10.37
CA LYS A 88 30.47 -16.44 9.02
C LYS A 88 30.63 -14.93 8.87
N THR A 89 29.93 -14.11 9.66
CA THR A 89 29.88 -12.66 9.47
C THR A 89 30.43 -11.86 10.64
N LYS A 90 30.63 -12.47 11.82
CA LYS A 90 31.10 -11.77 13.02
C LYS A 90 32.42 -11.02 12.83
N ASN A 91 33.30 -11.53 11.96
CA ASN A 91 34.60 -10.93 11.66
C ASN A 91 34.58 -9.94 10.48
N LEU A 92 33.44 -9.75 9.82
CA LEU A 92 33.29 -8.76 8.75
C LEU A 92 33.18 -7.34 9.33
N PRO A 93 33.57 -6.30 8.57
CA PRO A 93 33.42 -4.91 9.00
C PRO A 93 31.99 -4.58 9.43
N ASP A 94 31.87 -3.72 10.44
CA ASP A 94 30.57 -3.12 10.78
C ASP A 94 30.04 -2.31 9.59
N VAL A 95 28.71 -2.27 9.47
CA VAL A 95 28.01 -1.59 8.37
C VAL A 95 27.36 -0.31 8.88
N LYS A 96 27.60 0.79 8.17
CA LYS A 96 26.90 2.06 8.37
C LYS A 96 25.75 2.17 7.40
N PHE A 97 24.64 2.76 7.84
CA PHE A 97 23.51 3.05 6.95
C PHE A 97 23.40 4.55 6.73
N LYS A 98 23.10 4.94 5.50
CA LYS A 98 22.74 6.32 5.14
C LYS A 98 21.51 6.33 4.26
N ILE A 99 20.81 7.46 4.23
CA ILE A 99 19.63 7.64 3.38
C ILE A 99 19.92 8.66 2.29
N ASN A 100 19.50 8.34 1.07
CA ASN A 100 19.45 9.25 -0.06
C ASN A 100 18.02 9.39 -0.58
N VAL A 101 17.73 10.55 -1.17
CA VAL A 101 16.44 10.83 -1.83
C VAL A 101 16.65 10.74 -3.33
N ALA A 102 15.81 9.96 -4.02
CA ALA A 102 15.82 9.88 -5.47
C ALA A 102 14.40 9.83 -6.03
N ASP A 103 13.97 10.94 -6.62
CA ASP A 103 12.60 11.10 -7.12
C ASP A 103 12.31 10.24 -8.37
N ASP A 104 13.34 9.95 -9.16
CA ASP A 104 13.22 9.15 -10.38
C ASP A 104 13.36 7.66 -10.09
N LYS A 105 12.20 7.01 -9.91
CA LYS A 105 12.11 5.58 -9.63
C LYS A 105 12.66 4.69 -10.75
N GLN A 106 12.60 5.14 -12.01
CA GLN A 106 13.18 4.38 -13.13
C GLN A 106 14.70 4.45 -13.09
N GLN A 107 15.27 5.62 -12.81
CA GLN A 107 16.70 5.75 -12.61
C GLN A 107 17.18 4.95 -11.39
N THR A 108 16.42 4.94 -10.29
CA THR A 108 16.71 4.12 -9.11
C THR A 108 16.70 2.63 -9.45
N LEU A 109 15.70 2.13 -10.18
CA LEU A 109 15.66 0.74 -10.64
C LEU A 109 16.88 0.38 -11.49
N GLN A 110 17.24 1.24 -12.46
CA GLN A 110 18.43 1.04 -13.30
C GLN A 110 19.73 1.04 -12.48
N ASN A 111 19.82 1.85 -11.43
CA ASN A 111 20.99 1.88 -10.54
C ASN A 111 21.13 0.57 -9.76
N LEU A 112 20.02 0.02 -9.24
CA LEU A 112 20.01 -1.30 -8.58
C LEU A 112 20.46 -2.41 -9.55
N GLN A 113 19.92 -2.40 -10.78
CA GLN A 113 20.26 -3.38 -11.82
C GLN A 113 21.72 -3.31 -12.24
N SER A 114 22.26 -2.09 -12.34
CA SER A 114 23.66 -1.82 -12.70
C SER A 114 24.62 -1.93 -11.51
N SER A 115 24.12 -2.28 -10.33
CA SER A 115 24.89 -2.40 -9.09
C SER A 115 25.68 -1.13 -8.70
N LYS A 116 25.08 0.05 -8.82
CA LYS A 116 25.71 1.31 -8.38
C LYS A 116 25.76 1.39 -6.84
N LEU A 117 26.92 1.78 -6.30
CA LEU A 117 27.19 1.84 -4.84
C LEU A 117 26.55 3.03 -4.12
N ASP A 118 25.94 3.96 -4.85
CA ASP A 118 25.13 5.05 -4.27
C ASP A 118 23.64 4.69 -4.16
N THR A 119 23.28 3.47 -4.54
CA THR A 119 21.92 2.91 -4.53
C THR A 119 22.01 1.43 -4.16
N ASP A 120 22.25 1.14 -2.87
CA ASP A 120 22.42 -0.25 -2.41
C ASP A 120 21.11 -0.96 -2.16
N VAL A 121 20.16 -0.25 -1.56
CA VAL A 121 18.81 -0.74 -1.25
C VAL A 121 17.82 0.37 -1.57
N ALA A 122 16.72 0.07 -2.25
CA ALA A 122 15.68 1.06 -2.54
C ALA A 122 14.27 0.51 -2.27
N VAL A 123 13.38 1.42 -1.89
CA VAL A 123 11.93 1.17 -1.80
C VAL A 123 11.30 1.60 -3.12
N LEU A 124 10.67 0.68 -3.83
CA LEU A 124 10.05 0.90 -5.14
C LEU A 124 8.59 0.46 -5.13
N ASN A 125 7.72 1.29 -5.68
CA ASN A 125 6.33 0.90 -5.94
C ASN A 125 6.26 -0.07 -7.12
N TYR A 126 5.28 -0.96 -7.11
CA TYR A 126 5.15 -2.00 -8.13
C TYR A 126 5.00 -1.44 -9.55
N SER A 127 4.27 -0.34 -9.76
CA SER A 127 4.16 0.30 -11.08
C SER A 127 5.51 0.71 -11.70
N ALA A 128 6.59 0.84 -10.92
CA ALA A 128 7.92 1.18 -11.45
C ALA A 128 8.63 0.00 -12.12
N PHE A 129 8.29 -1.24 -11.75
CA PHE A 129 9.00 -2.44 -12.23
C PHE A 129 8.08 -3.56 -12.72
N ILE A 130 6.76 -3.41 -12.65
CA ILE A 130 5.79 -4.47 -12.95
C ILE A 130 5.99 -5.06 -14.36
N GLU A 131 6.27 -4.22 -15.36
CA GLU A 131 6.53 -4.61 -16.75
C GLU A 131 7.80 -5.47 -16.93
N GLN A 132 8.63 -5.60 -15.88
CA GLN A 132 9.84 -6.44 -15.88
C GLN A 132 9.67 -7.72 -15.06
N VAL A 133 8.48 -7.96 -14.49
CA VAL A 133 8.20 -9.09 -13.60
C VAL A 133 6.78 -9.67 -13.74
N ASP A 134 5.98 -9.19 -14.69
CA ASP A 134 4.59 -9.62 -14.89
C ASP A 134 4.46 -11.02 -15.48
N THR A 135 5.55 -11.59 -16.01
CA THR A 135 5.66 -13.00 -16.38
C THR A 135 6.77 -13.73 -15.63
N GLU A 136 6.67 -15.06 -15.47
CA GLU A 136 7.73 -15.87 -14.85
C GLU A 136 9.07 -15.78 -15.61
N ALA A 137 9.01 -15.61 -16.93
CA ALA A 137 10.21 -15.50 -17.77
C ALA A 137 10.93 -14.15 -17.56
N GLU A 138 10.20 -13.09 -17.26
CA GLU A 138 10.74 -11.76 -16.96
C GLU A 138 11.19 -11.67 -15.51
N LEU A 139 10.39 -12.19 -14.57
CA LEU A 139 10.79 -12.31 -13.16
C LEU A 139 12.10 -13.08 -13.00
N ALA A 140 12.31 -14.15 -13.77
CA ALA A 140 13.58 -14.91 -13.76
C ALA A 140 14.79 -14.11 -14.26
N LYS A 141 14.58 -13.01 -15.01
CA LYS A 141 15.64 -12.11 -15.50
C LYS A 141 15.80 -10.88 -14.60
N PHE A 142 14.88 -10.65 -13.67
CA PHE A 142 14.91 -9.50 -12.78
C PHE A 142 16.11 -9.61 -11.83
N THR A 143 17.05 -8.68 -11.95
CA THR A 143 18.33 -8.73 -11.22
C THR A 143 18.34 -8.06 -9.84
N PRO A 144 17.50 -7.06 -9.52
CA PRO A 144 17.39 -6.57 -8.15
C PRO A 144 16.90 -7.67 -7.21
N GLN A 145 17.51 -7.75 -6.04
CA GLN A 145 17.27 -8.83 -5.09
C GLN A 145 16.26 -8.40 -4.04
N LEU A 146 15.21 -9.18 -3.83
CA LEU A 146 14.16 -8.87 -2.87
C LEU A 146 14.70 -8.87 -1.43
N VAL A 147 14.47 -7.77 -0.71
CA VAL A 147 14.89 -7.59 0.69
C VAL A 147 13.71 -7.76 1.63
N ALA A 148 12.62 -7.04 1.39
CA ALA A 148 11.44 -7.01 2.25
C ALA A 148 10.23 -6.50 1.48
N GLN A 149 9.04 -6.75 2.05
CA GLN A 149 7.81 -6.07 1.65
C GLN A 149 7.49 -4.97 2.66
N THR A 150 7.08 -3.79 2.22
CA THR A 150 6.61 -2.76 3.16
C THR A 150 5.12 -2.94 3.47
N ALA A 151 4.71 -2.49 4.66
CA ALA A 151 3.33 -2.43 5.11
C ALA A 151 3.08 -1.07 5.77
N THR A 152 1.86 -0.57 5.63
CA THR A 152 1.42 0.73 6.16
C THR A 152 0.31 0.56 7.20
N LEU A 153 0.08 1.56 8.05
CA LEU A 153 -1.04 1.54 8.98
C LEU A 153 -2.37 1.55 8.21
N LYS A 154 -3.31 0.70 8.61
CA LYS A 154 -4.67 0.69 8.07
C LYS A 154 -5.41 1.98 8.43
N PHE A 155 -6.20 2.51 7.50
CA PHE A 155 -7.19 3.51 7.86
C PHE A 155 -8.30 2.88 8.68
N THR A 156 -8.94 3.71 9.50
CA THR A 156 -10.09 3.32 10.33
C THR A 156 -11.35 2.97 9.53
N TRP A 157 -11.41 3.36 8.25
CA TRP A 157 -12.47 2.97 7.31
C TRP A 157 -12.09 1.80 6.41
N SER A 158 -10.82 1.38 6.38
CA SER A 158 -10.40 0.25 5.57
C SER A 158 -11.13 -1.02 6.00
N ASP A 159 -11.29 -1.95 5.06
CA ASP A 159 -11.64 -3.33 5.39
C ASP A 159 -10.36 -4.18 5.51
N ASN A 160 -10.48 -5.49 5.32
CA ASN A 160 -9.33 -6.40 5.33
C ASN A 160 -8.53 -6.35 4.02
N GLY A 161 -8.92 -5.49 3.08
CA GLY A 161 -8.32 -5.20 1.78
C GLY A 161 -8.63 -6.23 0.68
N ASP A 162 -9.58 -7.13 0.92
CA ASP A 162 -10.09 -8.11 -0.04
C ASP A 162 -11.21 -7.56 -0.94
N SER A 163 -11.66 -6.34 -0.68
CA SER A 163 -12.68 -5.68 -1.51
C SER A 163 -12.15 -5.35 -2.89
N ILE A 164 -12.90 -5.77 -3.90
CA ILE A 164 -12.66 -5.47 -5.31
C ILE A 164 -13.93 -4.93 -5.95
N TYR A 165 -13.75 -4.16 -7.01
CA TYR A 165 -14.83 -3.62 -7.84
C TYR A 165 -15.81 -4.72 -8.26
N LYS A 166 -17.10 -4.43 -8.16
CA LYS A 166 -18.19 -5.32 -8.60
C LYS A 166 -19.03 -4.67 -9.68
N ASP A 167 -19.58 -3.49 -9.42
CA ASP A 167 -20.52 -2.83 -10.32
C ASP A 167 -20.52 -1.29 -10.23
N GLY A 168 -19.90 -0.70 -9.22
CA GLY A 168 -19.83 0.74 -9.00
C GLY A 168 -21.14 1.35 -8.49
N SER A 169 -22.13 0.55 -8.12
CA SER A 169 -23.35 1.00 -7.44
C SER A 169 -23.03 1.51 -6.02
N GLU A 170 -23.99 2.15 -5.36
CA GLU A 170 -23.85 2.54 -3.95
C GLU A 170 -23.54 1.34 -3.02
N SER A 171 -23.90 0.12 -3.43
CA SER A 171 -23.58 -1.12 -2.71
C SER A 171 -22.25 -1.78 -3.13
N ASP A 172 -21.53 -1.20 -4.08
CA ASP A 172 -20.20 -1.69 -4.47
C ASP A 172 -19.23 -1.60 -3.27
N PRO A 173 -18.43 -2.65 -2.98
CA PRO A 173 -17.52 -2.64 -1.85
C PRO A 173 -16.57 -1.42 -1.82
N LEU A 174 -16.11 -0.95 -2.98
CA LEU A 174 -15.21 0.20 -3.09
C LEU A 174 -15.95 1.53 -2.86
N ARG A 175 -17.23 1.60 -3.22
CA ARG A 175 -18.11 2.73 -2.88
C ARG A 175 -18.40 2.77 -1.38
N LEU A 176 -18.56 1.61 -0.74
CA LEU A 176 -18.77 1.50 0.71
C LEU A 176 -17.52 1.87 1.52
N ILE A 177 -16.31 1.65 1.01
CA ILE A 177 -15.08 2.18 1.62
C ILE A 177 -15.09 3.71 1.55
N ALA A 178 -15.31 4.29 0.37
CA ALA A 178 -15.35 5.74 0.18
C ALA A 178 -16.42 6.42 1.03
N GLU A 179 -17.60 5.81 1.18
CA GLU A 179 -18.65 6.34 2.07
C GLU A 179 -18.21 6.31 3.53
N ARG A 180 -17.59 5.21 4.00
CA ARG A 180 -17.04 5.15 5.36
C ARG A 180 -15.95 6.20 5.59
N GLU A 181 -15.07 6.42 4.61
CA GLU A 181 -14.09 7.51 4.65
C GLU A 181 -14.80 8.87 4.79
N ASN A 182 -15.77 9.18 3.92
CA ASN A 182 -16.51 10.44 4.00
C ASN A 182 -17.17 10.66 5.37
N GLN A 183 -17.73 9.60 5.97
CA GLN A 183 -18.36 9.65 7.29
C GLN A 183 -17.33 9.85 8.42
N LEU A 184 -16.28 9.05 8.45
CA LEU A 184 -15.27 9.10 9.52
C LEU A 184 -14.33 10.30 9.41
N GLN A 185 -14.12 10.81 8.19
CA GLN A 185 -13.19 11.89 7.92
C GLN A 185 -13.89 13.25 7.91
N PHE A 186 -14.89 13.44 7.03
CA PHE A 186 -15.51 14.75 6.85
C PHE A 186 -16.74 14.97 7.72
N ASN A 187 -17.61 13.97 7.90
CA ASN A 187 -18.78 14.15 8.75
C ASN A 187 -18.37 14.30 10.23
N ALA A 188 -17.46 13.45 10.70
CA ALA A 188 -17.02 13.47 12.09
C ALA A 188 -16.13 14.68 12.45
N HIS A 189 -15.30 15.18 11.53
CA HIS A 189 -14.28 16.19 11.85
C HIS A 189 -14.40 17.51 11.04
N GLY A 190 -15.37 17.60 10.14
CA GLY A 190 -15.57 18.73 9.24
C GLY A 190 -14.66 18.69 8.03
N GLU A 191 -14.81 19.69 7.16
CA GLU A 191 -14.11 19.77 5.88
C GLU A 191 -12.61 19.99 6.06
N PHE A 192 -11.79 19.38 5.18
CA PHE A 192 -10.33 19.49 5.22
C PHE A 192 -9.80 20.93 5.39
N PRO A 193 -10.34 21.96 4.71
CA PRO A 193 -9.88 23.35 4.90
C PRO A 193 -10.05 23.89 6.32
N THR A 194 -10.83 23.22 7.17
CA THR A 194 -11.00 23.59 8.60
C THR A 194 -10.03 22.88 9.55
N TRP A 195 -9.24 21.94 9.03
CA TRP A 195 -8.32 21.15 9.85
C TRP A 195 -7.07 21.96 10.18
N SER A 196 -6.52 21.71 11.37
CA SER A 196 -5.25 22.31 11.80
C SER A 196 -4.39 21.26 12.46
N THR A 197 -3.07 21.39 12.34
CA THR A 197 -2.12 20.52 13.04
C THR A 197 -2.17 20.70 14.56
N ASN A 198 -2.75 21.80 15.04
CA ASN A 198 -2.96 22.06 16.46
C ASN A 198 -4.28 21.49 17.00
N ASP A 199 -5.13 20.88 16.17
CA ASP A 199 -6.37 20.28 16.62
C ASP A 199 -6.08 18.95 17.36
N PRO A 200 -6.30 18.88 18.69
CA PRO A 200 -6.02 17.66 19.45
C PRO A 200 -6.93 16.48 19.04
N GLN A 201 -8.06 16.72 18.38
CA GLN A 201 -8.95 15.67 17.91
C GLN A 201 -8.41 14.94 16.67
N LEU A 202 -7.63 15.63 15.84
CA LEU A 202 -7.05 15.08 14.62
C LEU A 202 -5.68 14.42 14.86
N GLN A 203 -5.04 14.72 16.00
CA GLN A 203 -3.82 14.07 16.47
C GLN A 203 -2.69 14.12 15.43
N TRP A 204 -2.27 15.33 15.02
CA TRP A 204 -1.12 15.48 14.14
C TRP A 204 0.16 14.98 14.83
N ASP A 205 0.80 13.97 14.26
CA ASP A 205 1.99 13.31 14.82
C ASP A 205 3.32 13.93 14.34
N GLY A 206 3.26 15.05 13.61
CA GLY A 206 4.39 15.65 12.92
C GLY A 206 4.48 15.29 11.43
N SER A 207 3.74 14.28 10.98
CA SER A 207 3.75 13.75 9.61
C SER A 207 2.35 13.53 9.03
N LYS A 208 1.39 13.13 9.87
CA LYS A 208 0.02 12.82 9.48
C LYS A 208 -0.96 13.04 10.64
N TYR A 209 -2.25 13.16 10.30
CA TYR A 209 -3.36 13.13 11.26
C TYR A 209 -3.59 11.67 11.71
N ALA A 210 -2.99 11.30 12.85
CA ALA A 210 -2.99 9.92 13.34
C ALA A 210 -4.41 9.39 13.68
N LYS A 211 -5.37 10.30 13.91
CA LYS A 211 -6.76 9.98 14.23
C LYS A 211 -7.42 9.01 13.24
N PHE A 212 -7.00 9.06 11.98
CA PHE A 212 -7.60 8.31 10.89
C PHE A 212 -7.00 6.92 10.68
N TYR A 213 -6.01 6.54 11.48
CA TYR A 213 -5.32 5.26 11.41
C TYR A 213 -5.62 4.41 12.64
N TYR A 214 -5.51 3.09 12.49
CA TYR A 214 -5.44 2.22 13.66
C TYR A 214 -4.13 2.45 14.42
N GLU A 215 -4.21 2.34 15.75
CA GLU A 215 -3.08 2.54 16.66
C GLU A 215 -1.85 1.70 16.27
N PRO A 216 -0.62 2.24 16.31
CA PRO A 216 0.59 1.57 15.84
C PRO A 216 1.13 0.49 16.80
N THR A 217 0.27 -0.19 17.56
CA THR A 217 0.65 -1.07 18.69
C THR A 217 0.57 -2.57 18.37
N ALA A 218 -0.04 -2.95 17.24
CA ALA A 218 -0.22 -4.35 16.89
C ALA A 218 -0.05 -4.59 15.38
N SER A 219 0.62 -5.68 15.00
CA SER A 219 0.82 -6.03 13.57
C SER A 219 -0.49 -6.17 12.80
N LYS A 220 -1.60 -6.55 13.44
CA LYS A 220 -2.92 -6.63 12.78
C LYS A 220 -3.43 -5.28 12.24
N ASN A 221 -2.87 -4.17 12.74
CA ASN A 221 -3.23 -2.81 12.38
C ASN A 221 -2.44 -2.27 11.18
N VAL A 222 -1.50 -3.03 10.62
CA VAL A 222 -0.89 -2.72 9.32
C VAL A 222 -1.56 -3.49 8.19
N THR A 223 -1.34 -3.06 6.97
CA THR A 223 -1.79 -3.69 5.72
C THR A 223 -0.68 -3.64 4.67
N TYR A 224 -0.68 -4.62 3.77
CA TYR A 224 0.16 -4.63 2.57
C TYR A 224 -0.42 -3.82 1.42
N MET A 225 -1.54 -3.14 1.62
CA MET A 225 -2.32 -2.60 0.52
C MET A 225 -2.60 -1.12 0.67
N TYR A 226 -2.80 -0.48 -0.46
CA TYR A 226 -3.36 0.86 -0.57
C TYR A 226 -4.28 0.94 -1.79
N HIS A 227 -5.08 2.00 -1.85
CA HIS A 227 -5.95 2.29 -2.97
C HIS A 227 -5.63 3.65 -3.57
N GLY A 228 -5.97 3.83 -4.84
CA GLY A 228 -6.28 5.15 -5.38
C GLY A 228 -7.72 5.53 -5.04
N ALA A 229 -8.06 6.79 -5.24
CA ALA A 229 -9.38 7.36 -5.07
C ALA A 229 -9.79 8.19 -6.28
N ILE A 230 -11.10 8.27 -6.51
CA ILE A 230 -11.73 9.28 -7.36
C ILE A 230 -12.45 10.25 -6.43
N LEU A 231 -11.99 11.50 -6.43
CA LEU A 231 -12.57 12.60 -5.66
C LEU A 231 -13.55 13.39 -6.53
N ILE A 232 -14.60 13.90 -5.90
CA ILE A 232 -15.57 14.80 -6.54
C ILE A 232 -15.75 16.09 -5.73
N SER A 233 -15.95 17.22 -6.40
CA SER A 233 -16.16 18.52 -5.76
C SER A 233 -17.37 19.29 -6.28
N GLY A 234 -17.80 20.27 -5.48
CA GLY A 234 -18.94 21.14 -5.76
C GLY A 234 -19.96 21.05 -4.64
N ASN A 235 -21.05 21.80 -4.73
CA ASN A 235 -22.18 21.71 -3.82
C ASN A 235 -22.93 20.37 -3.94
N GLU A 236 -23.95 20.16 -3.11
CA GLU A 236 -24.71 18.90 -3.08
C GLU A 236 -25.30 18.54 -4.45
N GLU A 237 -25.87 19.52 -5.16
CA GLU A 237 -26.47 19.32 -6.49
C GLU A 237 -25.43 18.88 -7.53
N LYS A 238 -24.27 19.57 -7.58
CA LYS A 238 -23.18 19.22 -8.51
C LYS A 238 -22.65 17.82 -8.23
N ARG A 239 -22.41 17.46 -6.96
CA ARG A 239 -21.93 16.12 -6.59
C ARG A 239 -22.96 15.04 -6.96
N LYS A 240 -24.26 15.29 -6.73
CA LYS A 240 -25.35 14.40 -7.16
C LYS A 240 -25.38 14.19 -8.67
N GLN A 241 -25.15 15.25 -9.46
CA GLN A 241 -25.07 15.12 -10.91
C GLN A 241 -23.89 14.24 -11.35
N ILE A 242 -22.71 14.42 -10.76
CA ILE A 242 -21.54 13.59 -11.06
C ILE A 242 -21.80 12.11 -10.72
N ILE A 243 -22.42 11.85 -9.56
CA ILE A 243 -22.82 10.50 -9.14
C ILE A 243 -23.85 9.92 -10.11
N ALA A 244 -24.84 10.69 -10.56
CA ALA A 244 -25.83 10.22 -11.51
C ALA A 244 -25.20 9.85 -12.86
N ASP A 245 -24.23 10.62 -13.35
CA ASP A 245 -23.52 10.31 -14.61
C ASP A 245 -22.61 9.07 -14.47
N TRP A 246 -22.03 8.85 -13.28
CA TRP A 246 -21.35 7.61 -12.91
C TRP A 246 -22.33 6.42 -12.94
N GLU A 247 -23.43 6.47 -12.19
CA GLU A 247 -24.41 5.38 -12.11
C GLU A 247 -25.07 5.06 -13.46
N ALA A 248 -25.29 6.08 -14.29
CA ALA A 248 -25.79 5.93 -15.65
C ALA A 248 -24.76 5.30 -16.61
N LYS A 249 -23.50 5.11 -16.17
CA LYS A 249 -22.36 4.64 -16.98
C LYS A 249 -22.16 5.50 -18.23
N ASP A 250 -22.40 6.81 -18.12
CA ASP A 250 -22.21 7.77 -19.20
C ASP A 250 -20.83 8.41 -19.09
N LEU A 251 -19.83 7.75 -19.69
CA LEU A 251 -18.42 8.17 -19.58
C LEU A 251 -18.20 9.61 -20.08
N ASP A 252 -18.87 9.99 -21.16
CA ASP A 252 -18.66 11.31 -21.76
C ASP A 252 -19.23 12.42 -20.88
N LYS A 253 -20.42 12.22 -20.29
CA LYS A 253 -20.95 13.16 -19.30
C LYS A 253 -20.11 13.18 -18.02
N PHE A 254 -19.69 12.01 -17.53
CA PHE A 254 -18.84 11.93 -16.36
C PHE A 254 -17.54 12.74 -16.55
N LEU A 255 -16.82 12.52 -17.65
CA LEU A 255 -15.59 13.27 -17.97
C LEU A 255 -15.84 14.75 -18.28
N SER A 256 -17.05 15.14 -18.70
CA SER A 256 -17.40 16.53 -18.99
C SER A 256 -17.37 17.44 -17.74
N HIS A 257 -17.46 16.86 -16.54
CA HIS A 257 -17.26 17.60 -15.27
C HIS A 257 -15.79 18.00 -15.02
N GLY A 258 -14.88 17.57 -15.90
CA GLY A 258 -13.47 17.90 -15.87
C GLY A 258 -12.69 17.09 -14.85
N VAL A 259 -11.54 16.56 -15.27
CA VAL A 259 -10.72 15.64 -14.49
C VAL A 259 -9.34 16.21 -14.20
N ILE A 260 -8.87 16.07 -12.98
CA ILE A 260 -7.46 16.27 -12.60
C ILE A 260 -6.82 14.90 -12.42
N LYS A 261 -5.62 14.71 -12.99
CA LYS A 261 -4.85 13.46 -12.85
C LYS A 261 -3.39 13.74 -12.50
N GLY A 262 -2.76 12.75 -11.89
CA GLY A 262 -1.30 12.72 -11.74
C GLY A 262 -0.58 12.37 -13.04
N LYS A 263 0.72 12.09 -12.92
CA LYS A 263 1.54 11.54 -14.02
C LYS A 263 1.02 10.17 -14.44
N ASP A 264 1.16 9.84 -15.73
CA ASP A 264 0.69 8.55 -16.27
C ASP A 264 1.43 7.32 -15.70
N SER A 265 2.60 7.56 -15.12
CA SER A 265 3.39 6.55 -14.40
C SER A 265 2.91 6.31 -12.96
N SER A 266 1.93 7.08 -12.46
CA SER A 266 1.45 6.95 -11.08
C SER A 266 0.42 5.84 -10.95
N GLY A 267 0.61 4.95 -9.96
CA GLY A 267 -0.38 3.94 -9.58
C GLY A 267 -1.67 4.59 -9.08
N GLY A 268 -1.63 5.10 -7.84
CA GLY A 268 -2.78 5.66 -7.14
C GLY A 268 -3.28 7.03 -7.62
N LYS A 269 -2.64 7.67 -8.61
CA LYS A 269 -3.11 8.96 -9.19
C LYS A 269 -3.45 8.91 -10.67
N TYR A 270 -3.37 7.73 -11.28
CA TYR A 270 -3.72 7.53 -12.69
C TYR A 270 -4.06 6.09 -13.03
N ARG A 271 -3.09 5.16 -12.95
CA ARG A 271 -3.23 3.81 -13.53
C ARG A 271 -4.39 3.03 -12.92
N TYR A 272 -4.59 3.12 -11.61
CA TYR A 272 -5.67 2.39 -10.93
C TYR A 272 -7.05 2.97 -11.26
N GLN A 273 -7.13 4.30 -11.40
CA GLN A 273 -8.36 4.97 -11.83
C GLN A 273 -8.68 4.65 -13.29
N VAL A 274 -7.69 4.60 -14.18
CA VAL A 274 -7.87 4.16 -15.57
C VAL A 274 -8.49 2.76 -15.61
N ALA A 275 -7.95 1.83 -14.83
CA ALA A 275 -8.46 0.47 -14.74
C ALA A 275 -9.89 0.41 -14.18
N LEU A 276 -10.18 1.18 -13.13
CA LEU A 276 -11.53 1.29 -12.57
C LEU A 276 -12.54 1.86 -13.58
N LEU A 277 -12.18 2.93 -14.28
CA LEU A 277 -13.02 3.53 -15.32
C LEU A 277 -13.27 2.54 -16.47
N ALA A 278 -12.25 1.80 -16.90
CA ALA A 278 -12.38 0.78 -17.94
C ALA A 278 -13.36 -0.32 -17.53
N ARG A 279 -13.32 -0.76 -16.27
CA ARG A 279 -14.29 -1.71 -15.70
C ARG A 279 -15.69 -1.13 -15.65
N HIS A 280 -15.83 0.07 -15.11
CA HIS A 280 -17.13 0.66 -14.80
C HIS A 280 -17.93 1.04 -16.05
N PHE A 281 -17.27 1.70 -16.99
CA PHE A 281 -17.86 2.20 -18.23
C PHE A 281 -17.78 1.20 -19.40
N ASP A 282 -17.33 -0.03 -19.11
CA ASP A 282 -17.10 -1.10 -20.08
C ASP A 282 -16.30 -0.64 -21.32
N LYS A 283 -15.11 -0.07 -21.06
CA LYS A 283 -14.16 0.36 -22.08
C LYS A 283 -12.87 -0.44 -21.98
N SER A 284 -12.07 -0.41 -23.03
CA SER A 284 -10.67 -0.84 -22.94
C SER A 284 -9.84 0.20 -22.17
N ILE A 285 -8.70 -0.24 -21.65
CA ILE A 285 -7.72 0.65 -21.01
C ILE A 285 -7.28 1.76 -21.97
N ASP A 286 -7.03 1.43 -23.24
CA ASP A 286 -6.56 2.39 -24.24
C ASP A 286 -7.62 3.43 -24.62
N GLU A 287 -8.91 3.04 -24.66
CA GLU A 287 -10.00 4.01 -24.85
C GLU A 287 -10.07 5.01 -23.69
N ILE A 288 -9.91 4.55 -22.44
CA ILE A 288 -9.88 5.45 -21.28
C ILE A 288 -8.66 6.38 -21.35
N LYS A 289 -7.45 5.84 -21.58
CA LYS A 289 -6.21 6.63 -21.73
C LYS A 289 -6.36 7.69 -22.82
N THR A 290 -6.91 7.33 -23.97
CA THR A 290 -7.16 8.26 -25.09
C THR A 290 -8.07 9.41 -24.67
N LYS A 291 -9.16 9.13 -23.96
CA LYS A 291 -10.06 10.17 -23.46
C LYS A 291 -9.41 11.06 -22.40
N LEU A 292 -8.54 10.49 -21.56
CA LEU A 292 -7.81 11.23 -20.52
C LEU A 292 -6.64 12.07 -21.05
N ASN A 293 -6.28 11.94 -22.33
CA ASN A 293 -5.31 12.81 -23.00
C ASN A 293 -5.96 14.08 -23.60
N ASN A 294 -7.27 14.26 -23.44
CA ASN A 294 -7.95 15.47 -23.90
C ASN A 294 -7.72 16.63 -22.92
N GLU A 295 -6.79 17.53 -23.25
CA GLU A 295 -6.38 18.67 -22.43
C GLU A 295 -7.51 19.67 -22.11
N THR A 296 -8.60 19.68 -22.89
CA THR A 296 -9.75 20.54 -22.59
C THR A 296 -10.56 20.04 -21.40
N LEU A 297 -10.65 18.71 -21.23
CA LEU A 297 -11.38 18.06 -20.16
C LEU A 297 -10.47 17.68 -19.00
N VAL A 298 -9.21 17.36 -19.28
CA VAL A 298 -8.27 16.79 -18.32
C VAL A 298 -7.07 17.68 -18.11
N THR A 299 -6.67 17.85 -16.84
CA THR A 299 -5.47 18.60 -16.46
C THR A 299 -4.55 17.69 -15.66
N GLN A 300 -3.27 17.64 -16.04
CA GLN A 300 -2.26 16.99 -15.23
C GLN A 300 -1.76 17.94 -14.14
N ALA A 301 -2.21 17.73 -12.90
CA ALA A 301 -1.88 18.54 -11.74
C ALA A 301 -2.12 17.72 -10.46
N GLY A 302 -1.69 18.22 -9.30
CA GLY A 302 -2.11 17.64 -8.03
C GLY A 302 -3.57 17.97 -7.71
N ALA A 303 -4.29 16.99 -7.14
CA ALA A 303 -5.71 17.12 -6.84
C ALA A 303 -5.96 18.21 -5.80
N GLY A 304 -5.20 18.21 -4.70
CA GLY A 304 -5.30 19.22 -3.65
C GLY A 304 -5.19 20.64 -4.17
N GLU A 305 -4.29 20.87 -5.13
CA GLU A 305 -4.01 22.19 -5.66
C GLU A 305 -5.11 22.74 -6.56
N GLN A 306 -5.92 21.90 -7.21
CA GLN A 306 -6.76 22.33 -8.34
C GLN A 306 -8.23 21.93 -8.27
N ILE A 307 -8.61 20.90 -7.50
CA ILE A 307 -9.99 20.39 -7.52
C ILE A 307 -11.00 21.45 -7.07
N GLY A 308 -12.04 21.67 -7.89
CA GLY A 308 -13.08 22.66 -7.64
C GLY A 308 -12.62 24.13 -7.74
N LYS A 309 -11.42 24.40 -8.25
CA LYS A 309 -10.92 25.78 -8.39
C LYS A 309 -11.27 26.38 -9.76
N VAL A 310 -11.61 27.65 -9.74
CA VAL A 310 -11.85 28.45 -10.95
C VAL A 310 -10.50 28.85 -11.55
N ASN A 311 -10.26 28.44 -12.79
CA ASN A 311 -9.11 28.84 -13.58
C ASN A 311 -9.58 29.71 -14.75
N SER A 312 -9.01 30.91 -14.88
CA SER A 312 -9.45 31.87 -15.91
C SER A 312 -9.36 31.25 -17.30
N GLY A 313 -10.49 31.22 -18.02
CA GLY A 313 -10.56 30.70 -19.39
C GLY A 313 -10.64 29.17 -19.50
N LEU A 314 -10.67 28.41 -18.40
CA LEU A 314 -10.83 26.96 -18.40
C LEU A 314 -12.02 26.52 -17.52
N PRO A 315 -12.76 25.47 -17.91
CA PRO A 315 -13.80 24.91 -17.04
C PRO A 315 -13.22 24.44 -15.71
N THR A 316 -13.92 24.73 -14.61
CA THR A 316 -13.63 24.16 -13.28
C THR A 316 -13.65 22.64 -13.36
N LYS A 317 -12.64 22.00 -12.78
CA LYS A 317 -12.51 20.55 -12.74
C LYS A 317 -13.10 20.03 -11.43
N HIS A 318 -14.13 19.20 -11.54
CA HIS A 318 -14.86 18.68 -10.38
C HIS A 318 -14.52 17.24 -10.04
N ILE A 319 -13.70 16.56 -10.84
CA ILE A 319 -13.22 15.20 -10.58
C ILE A 319 -11.70 15.25 -10.43
N ALA A 320 -11.14 14.51 -9.48
CA ALA A 320 -9.69 14.33 -9.38
C ALA A 320 -9.31 12.90 -9.02
N PHE A 321 -8.15 12.46 -9.48
CA PHE A 321 -7.51 11.21 -9.07
C PHE A 321 -6.42 11.51 -8.05
N ASP A 322 -6.46 10.81 -6.91
CA ASP A 322 -5.43 10.90 -5.88
C ASP A 322 -5.31 9.58 -5.11
N ASP A 323 -4.31 9.46 -4.25
CA ASP A 323 -4.20 8.32 -3.32
C ASP A 323 -5.34 8.37 -2.28
N GLU A 324 -5.87 7.21 -1.88
CA GLU A 324 -6.88 7.12 -0.81
C GLU A 324 -6.33 7.74 0.49
N GLY A 325 -7.12 8.61 1.14
CA GLY A 325 -6.71 9.23 2.38
C GLY A 325 -5.62 10.31 2.23
N ALA A 326 -5.32 10.83 1.03
CA ALA A 326 -4.28 11.85 0.81
C ALA A 326 -4.37 13.09 1.72
N PHE A 327 -5.58 13.44 2.16
CA PHE A 327 -5.84 14.47 3.17
C PHE A 327 -5.06 14.24 4.48
N ASN A 328 -4.84 12.98 4.87
CA ASN A 328 -4.33 12.61 6.18
C ASN A 328 -2.85 12.95 6.37
N TRP A 329 -2.05 12.95 5.31
CA TRP A 329 -0.63 13.33 5.33
C TRP A 329 -0.36 14.66 4.62
N THR A 330 -1.42 15.39 4.26
CA THR A 330 -1.33 16.76 3.73
C THR A 330 -1.71 17.71 4.86
N ALA A 331 -0.76 18.41 5.48
CA ALA A 331 -1.11 19.23 6.64
C ALA A 331 -1.77 20.54 6.23
N GLY A 332 -2.94 20.84 6.80
CA GLY A 332 -3.74 22.02 6.44
C GLY A 332 -3.03 23.37 6.64
N ASP A 333 -2.08 23.45 7.60
CA ASP A 333 -1.42 24.72 7.96
C ASP A 333 -0.40 25.20 6.91
N TRP A 334 0.27 24.29 6.19
CA TRP A 334 1.18 24.63 5.08
C TRP A 334 0.58 24.35 3.70
N ALA A 335 -0.42 23.46 3.61
CA ALA A 335 -1.20 23.20 2.40
C ALA A 335 -2.42 24.14 2.29
N LYS A 336 -2.25 25.43 2.63
CA LYS A 336 -3.37 26.40 2.63
C LYS A 336 -4.04 26.45 1.26
N GLY A 337 -5.35 26.24 1.27
CA GLY A 337 -6.18 26.20 0.06
C GLY A 337 -6.11 24.87 -0.70
N TYR A 338 -5.48 23.82 -0.17
CA TYR A 338 -5.58 22.48 -0.74
C TYR A 338 -6.97 21.90 -0.48
N TYR A 339 -7.52 21.19 -1.46
CA TYR A 339 -8.86 20.61 -1.41
C TYR A 339 -9.96 21.62 -1.00
N GLN A 340 -9.73 22.89 -1.31
CA GLN A 340 -10.65 23.99 -1.04
C GLN A 340 -11.17 24.53 -2.38
N PRO A 341 -12.39 24.15 -2.80
CA PRO A 341 -13.03 24.71 -3.98
C PRO A 341 -13.15 26.24 -3.90
N SER A 342 -13.20 26.93 -5.04
CA SER A 342 -13.28 28.40 -5.07
C SER A 342 -14.55 28.96 -4.43
N ALA A 343 -15.65 28.21 -4.46
CA ALA A 343 -16.92 28.59 -3.85
C ALA A 343 -17.11 28.02 -2.43
N TYR A 344 -16.04 27.54 -1.78
CA TYR A 344 -16.09 27.07 -0.40
C TYR A 344 -16.52 28.18 0.57
N ILE A 345 -17.47 27.86 1.44
CA ILE A 345 -18.04 28.75 2.45
C ILE A 345 -17.52 28.33 3.82
N GLU A 346 -16.56 29.08 4.36
CA GLU A 346 -15.88 28.75 5.63
C GLU A 346 -16.85 28.57 6.81
N SER A 347 -17.89 29.41 6.90
CA SER A 347 -18.92 29.32 7.95
C SER A 347 -19.79 28.05 7.88
N GLU A 348 -19.68 27.28 6.80
CA GLU A 348 -20.33 26.00 6.60
C GLU A 348 -19.36 24.82 6.65
N GLY A 349 -18.07 25.05 6.90
CA GLY A 349 -17.01 24.02 6.91
C GLY A 349 -17.15 22.94 7.98
N LYS A 350 -18.07 23.09 8.94
CA LYS A 350 -18.42 22.06 9.94
C LYS A 350 -19.81 21.44 9.71
N LYS A 351 -20.48 21.77 8.59
CA LYS A 351 -21.82 21.27 8.23
C LYS A 351 -21.71 20.30 7.07
N TYR A 352 -21.55 19.01 7.39
CA TYR A 352 -21.39 17.95 6.39
C TYR A 352 -22.52 17.90 5.36
N ASP A 353 -23.76 18.13 5.80
CA ASP A 353 -24.97 18.13 4.96
C ASP A 353 -25.30 19.49 4.34
N SER A 354 -24.32 20.41 4.24
CA SER A 354 -24.58 21.68 3.56
C SER A 354 -24.94 21.44 2.10
N LYS A 355 -26.07 22.04 1.70
CA LYS A 355 -26.57 22.01 0.31
C LYS A 355 -25.82 22.99 -0.59
N THR A 356 -25.25 24.03 0.00
CA THR A 356 -24.69 25.20 -0.70
C THR A 356 -23.18 25.27 -0.65
N ASN A 357 -22.53 24.61 0.31
CA ASN A 357 -21.08 24.62 0.42
C ASN A 357 -20.43 23.74 -0.66
N ASP A 358 -19.53 24.31 -1.43
CA ASP A 358 -18.67 23.55 -2.33
C ASP A 358 -17.56 22.87 -1.54
N VAL A 359 -17.60 21.53 -1.51
CA VAL A 359 -16.67 20.70 -0.74
C VAL A 359 -16.18 19.53 -1.57
N VAL A 360 -15.12 18.87 -1.12
CA VAL A 360 -14.57 17.66 -1.75
C VAL A 360 -15.09 16.42 -1.03
N ARG A 361 -15.43 15.38 -1.78
CA ARG A 361 -15.83 14.05 -1.27
C ARG A 361 -15.13 12.96 -2.03
N VAL A 362 -15.00 11.79 -1.41
CA VAL A 362 -14.54 10.58 -2.08
C VAL A 362 -15.74 9.93 -2.77
N LEU A 363 -15.70 9.78 -4.10
CA LEU A 363 -16.73 9.08 -4.84
C LEU A 363 -16.59 7.57 -4.65
N THR A 364 -15.39 7.05 -4.92
CA THR A 364 -15.04 5.62 -4.85
C THR A 364 -13.54 5.48 -4.68
N VAL A 365 -13.08 4.38 -4.08
CA VAL A 365 -11.68 3.93 -4.16
C VAL A 365 -11.48 2.97 -5.34
N THR A 366 -10.24 2.63 -5.66
CA THR A 366 -9.87 1.67 -6.70
C THR A 366 -9.75 0.26 -6.14
N ASN A 367 -9.50 -0.74 -6.99
CA ASN A 367 -9.02 -2.04 -6.51
C ASN A 367 -7.72 -1.85 -5.68
N PRO A 368 -7.47 -2.72 -4.70
CA PRO A 368 -6.27 -2.69 -3.88
C PRO A 368 -5.02 -2.96 -4.72
N ALA A 369 -3.94 -2.27 -4.39
CA ALA A 369 -2.61 -2.51 -4.93
C ALA A 369 -1.63 -2.80 -3.78
N PRO A 370 -0.58 -3.62 -4.00
CA PRO A 370 0.45 -3.83 -2.99
C PRO A 370 1.20 -2.53 -2.68
N TYR A 371 1.51 -2.32 -1.40
CA TYR A 371 2.45 -1.31 -0.96
C TYR A 371 3.86 -1.65 -1.44
N ASP A 372 4.82 -0.75 -1.26
CA ASP A 372 6.09 -0.81 -1.97
C ASP A 372 6.98 -2.02 -1.57
N ALA A 373 7.80 -2.48 -2.52
CA ALA A 373 8.77 -3.54 -2.30
C ALA A 373 10.17 -2.96 -2.08
N VAL A 374 10.97 -3.64 -1.25
CA VAL A 374 12.35 -3.25 -0.96
C VAL A 374 13.29 -4.16 -1.72
N PHE A 375 14.17 -3.58 -2.54
CA PHE A 375 15.15 -4.31 -3.33
C PHE A 375 16.57 -3.87 -3.02
N ALA A 376 17.50 -4.82 -3.04
CA ALA A 376 18.92 -4.58 -3.04
C ALA A 376 19.49 -4.64 -4.46
N ARG A 377 20.59 -3.94 -4.67
CA ARG A 377 21.32 -3.93 -5.94
C ARG A 377 21.85 -5.32 -6.30
N ALA A 378 21.94 -5.62 -7.59
CA ALA A 378 22.26 -6.96 -8.10
C ALA A 378 23.59 -7.53 -7.56
N GLY A 379 24.59 -6.67 -7.33
CA GLY A 379 25.91 -7.06 -6.84
C GLY A 379 26.09 -7.08 -5.33
N LEU A 380 25.05 -6.88 -4.51
CA LEU A 380 25.18 -6.96 -3.06
C LEU A 380 25.19 -8.42 -2.59
N SER A 381 26.03 -8.74 -1.60
CA SER A 381 26.14 -10.11 -1.06
C SER A 381 24.81 -10.62 -0.49
N GLN A 382 24.40 -11.83 -0.86
CA GLN A 382 23.16 -12.45 -0.36
C GLN A 382 23.14 -12.56 1.18
N ILE A 383 24.28 -12.85 1.81
CA ILE A 383 24.37 -12.90 3.28
C ILE A 383 24.09 -11.51 3.86
N GLN A 384 24.63 -10.45 3.25
CA GLN A 384 24.39 -9.09 3.70
C GLN A 384 22.93 -8.66 3.46
N ILE A 385 22.35 -9.01 2.32
CA ILE A 385 20.92 -8.81 2.02
C ILE A 385 20.04 -9.46 3.08
N ASN A 386 20.33 -10.72 3.44
CA ASN A 386 19.58 -11.45 4.46
C ASN A 386 19.69 -10.77 5.84
N LEU A 387 20.85 -10.23 6.19
CA LEU A 387 21.05 -9.47 7.43
C LEU A 387 20.32 -8.11 7.40
N ILE A 388 20.33 -7.40 6.27
CA ILE A 388 19.56 -6.16 6.09
C ILE A 388 18.07 -6.43 6.24
N SER A 389 17.56 -7.47 5.56
CA SER A 389 16.16 -7.90 5.65
C SER A 389 15.76 -8.20 7.09
N GLN A 390 16.54 -9.02 7.79
CA GLN A 390 16.30 -9.34 9.20
C GLN A 390 16.36 -8.09 10.10
N ALA A 391 17.32 -7.19 9.88
CA ALA A 391 17.44 -5.97 10.67
C ALA A 391 16.20 -5.06 10.49
N LEU A 392 15.79 -4.80 9.23
CA LEU A 392 14.60 -4.00 8.92
C LEU A 392 13.32 -4.62 9.49
N THR A 393 13.13 -5.92 9.28
CA THR A 393 11.92 -6.64 9.69
C THR A 393 11.84 -6.90 11.20
N SER A 394 12.96 -6.80 11.91
CA SER A 394 13.01 -6.90 13.37
C SER A 394 12.51 -5.66 14.10
N LEU A 395 12.42 -4.51 13.42
CA LEU A 395 11.96 -3.27 14.03
C LEU A 395 10.46 -3.37 14.33
N SER A 396 10.06 -3.03 15.55
CA SER A 396 8.64 -2.80 15.86
C SER A 396 8.13 -1.57 15.08
N ILE A 397 6.81 -1.37 15.05
CA ILE A 397 6.22 -0.20 14.39
C ILE A 397 6.73 1.09 15.07
N GLU A 398 6.85 1.07 16.40
CA GLU A 398 7.34 2.20 17.20
C GLU A 398 8.86 2.41 17.06
N GLU A 399 9.64 1.33 16.93
CA GLU A 399 11.09 1.42 16.69
C GLU A 399 11.40 1.93 15.27
N ASN A 400 10.51 1.70 14.31
CA ASN A 400 10.65 2.13 12.93
C ASN A 400 10.17 3.58 12.74
N THR A 401 10.91 4.54 13.29
CA THR A 401 10.58 5.97 13.18
C THR A 401 10.55 6.48 11.73
N TYR A 402 11.30 5.84 10.82
CA TYR A 402 11.23 6.07 9.37
C TYR A 402 9.82 5.85 8.82
N GLY A 403 9.09 4.85 9.33
CA GLY A 403 7.74 4.53 8.87
C GLY A 403 6.70 5.62 9.15
N ILE A 404 6.87 6.41 10.22
CA ILE A 404 5.96 7.52 10.57
C ILE A 404 5.96 8.59 9.46
N TYR A 405 7.11 8.84 8.84
CA TYR A 405 7.35 9.93 7.89
C TYR A 405 7.31 9.50 6.42
N THR A 406 7.11 8.22 6.15
CA THR A 406 7.10 7.65 4.79
C THR A 406 5.88 6.79 4.51
N GLY A 407 5.10 6.45 5.54
CA GLY A 407 4.03 5.46 5.45
C GLY A 407 4.52 4.01 5.44
N TYR A 408 5.83 3.73 5.39
CA TYR A 408 6.39 2.37 5.51
C TYR A 408 6.47 1.95 6.98
N ASN A 409 5.32 1.88 7.65
CA ASN A 409 5.21 1.67 9.10
C ASN A 409 5.82 0.35 9.57
N LYS A 410 5.87 -0.67 8.70
CA LYS A 410 6.56 -1.92 9.00
C LYS A 410 7.21 -2.51 7.76
N PHE A 411 8.38 -3.11 7.95
CA PHE A 411 9.00 -4.01 6.97
C PHE A 411 8.66 -5.44 7.34
N MET A 412 8.22 -6.22 6.37
CA MET A 412 7.79 -7.59 6.55
C MET A 412 8.69 -8.53 5.76
N PRO A 413 9.06 -9.69 6.34
CA PRO A 413 9.70 -10.76 5.58
C PRO A 413 8.80 -11.14 4.41
N THR A 414 9.38 -11.44 3.26
CA THR A 414 8.63 -11.85 2.08
C THR A 414 9.34 -12.98 1.36
N SER A 415 8.57 -13.97 0.92
CA SER A 415 9.04 -15.07 0.09
C SER A 415 8.81 -14.75 -1.38
N LEU A 416 9.48 -15.48 -2.28
CA LEU A 416 9.19 -15.37 -3.71
C LEU A 416 7.73 -15.71 -4.04
N GLU A 417 7.10 -16.61 -3.28
CA GLU A 417 5.67 -16.93 -3.44
C GLU A 417 4.80 -15.72 -3.08
N ASN A 418 5.04 -15.07 -1.94
CA ASN A 418 4.27 -13.88 -1.57
C ASN A 418 4.53 -12.72 -2.53
N PHE A 419 5.76 -12.58 -3.02
CA PHE A 419 6.09 -11.59 -4.03
C PHE A 419 5.30 -11.79 -5.34
N ARG A 420 5.12 -13.04 -5.80
CA ARG A 420 4.25 -13.35 -6.94
C ARG A 420 2.80 -12.95 -6.70
N LYS A 421 2.27 -13.16 -5.49
CA LYS A 421 0.91 -12.73 -5.12
C LYS A 421 0.78 -11.21 -5.20
N PHE A 422 1.77 -10.46 -4.74
CA PHE A 422 1.78 -9.00 -4.89
C PHE A 422 1.89 -8.54 -6.35
N ILE A 423 2.67 -9.22 -7.19
CA ILE A 423 2.70 -8.95 -8.64
C ILE A 423 1.30 -9.13 -9.24
N GLN A 424 0.62 -10.24 -8.94
CA GLN A 424 -0.75 -10.48 -9.40
C GLN A 424 -1.73 -9.42 -8.88
N LEU A 425 -1.59 -9.00 -7.62
CA LEU A 425 -2.40 -7.93 -7.03
C LEU A 425 -2.17 -6.59 -7.76
N GLN A 426 -0.93 -6.26 -8.11
CA GLN A 426 -0.63 -5.07 -8.92
C GLN A 426 -1.28 -5.15 -10.30
N LEU A 427 -1.18 -6.31 -10.96
CA LEU A 427 -1.79 -6.53 -12.27
C LEU A 427 -3.33 -6.41 -12.17
N LEU A 428 -3.94 -6.88 -11.08
CA LEU A 428 -5.35 -6.64 -10.81
C LEU A 428 -5.64 -5.14 -10.67
N ALA A 429 -4.81 -4.37 -9.97
CA ALA A 429 -5.03 -2.94 -9.80
C ALA A 429 -4.96 -2.15 -11.12
N GLU A 430 -4.08 -2.53 -12.05
CA GLU A 430 -3.79 -1.79 -13.29
C GLU A 430 -4.55 -2.25 -14.55
N ASN A 431 -5.15 -3.46 -14.54
CA ASN A 431 -5.83 -4.01 -15.72
C ASN A 431 -7.35 -4.00 -15.58
N LYS A 432 -8.08 -4.22 -16.68
CA LYS A 432 -9.56 -4.31 -16.67
C LYS A 432 -10.03 -5.64 -16.05
N GLU A 433 -9.31 -6.72 -16.30
CA GLU A 433 -9.71 -8.07 -15.97
C GLU A 433 -9.78 -8.31 -14.44
N ALA A 434 -10.66 -9.23 -14.04
CA ALA A 434 -10.74 -9.70 -12.67
C ALA A 434 -9.96 -11.00 -12.54
N TYR A 435 -9.11 -11.09 -11.51
CA TYR A 435 -8.44 -12.32 -11.13
C TYR A 435 -9.28 -13.04 -10.07
N SER A 436 -9.30 -14.38 -10.10
CA SER A 436 -10.23 -15.21 -9.32
C SER A 436 -9.65 -15.76 -8.00
N GLU A 437 -8.56 -15.20 -7.48
CA GLU A 437 -7.80 -15.83 -6.40
C GLU A 437 -7.61 -14.94 -5.16
N ASN A 438 -7.32 -15.58 -4.02
CA ASN A 438 -6.93 -14.91 -2.77
C ASN A 438 -5.48 -14.41 -2.90
N LEU A 439 -5.32 -13.20 -3.44
CA LEU A 439 -4.02 -12.62 -3.80
C LEU A 439 -3.31 -11.90 -2.63
N ILE A 440 -3.90 -11.91 -1.43
CA ILE A 440 -3.41 -11.12 -0.29
C ILE A 440 -2.75 -12.07 0.72
N PRO A 441 -1.42 -11.97 0.93
CA PRO A 441 -0.75 -12.72 1.98
C PRO A 441 -1.26 -12.35 3.38
N GLU A 442 -1.28 -13.33 4.29
CA GLU A 442 -1.54 -13.09 5.71
C GLU A 442 -0.41 -12.26 6.34
N ILE A 443 -0.77 -11.43 7.34
CA ILE A 443 0.11 -10.49 8.05
C ILE A 443 0.66 -11.11 9.34
#